data_AF-Q8FPN1-F1
#
_entry.id   AF-Q8FPN1-F1
#
_cell.length_a   1.000
_cell.length_b   1.000
_cell.length_c   1.000
_cell.angle_alpha   90.00
_cell.angle_beta   90.00
_cell.angle_gamma   90.00
#
_symmetry.space_group_name_H-M   'P 1'
#
loop_
_entity.id
_entity.type
_entity.pdbx_description
1 polymer ?
#
loop_
_entity_poly.entity_id
_entity_poly.type
_entity_poly.pdbx_seq_one_letter_code
_entity_poly.pdbx_strand_id
1 'polypeptide(L)'
;MDIWNTGPFDNEEAQEVLADLRNDELYLDELLPDSGNRYIEKDQGAMIIALAHLAAGNQPEEGGDVDATALQTPEMRERLRQCLEAVLIDGTVSGLYSHWQEQGEQLHEWKARSHVALK
;
A
#
# COMPACT_ATOMS: atom_id res chain seq x y z
N MET A 1 -5.57 6.91 -24.08
CA MET A 1 -5.54 7.40 -22.69
C MET A 1 -4.65 6.41 -21.99
N ASP A 2 -3.38 6.79 -21.78
CA ASP A 2 -2.47 5.91 -21.02
C ASP A 2 -3.17 5.61 -19.70
N ILE A 3 -3.40 4.32 -19.47
CA ILE A 3 -4.01 3.81 -18.26
C ILE A 3 -2.90 3.96 -17.23
N TRP A 4 -2.82 5.13 -16.60
CA TRP A 4 -1.88 5.29 -15.50
C TRP A 4 -2.30 4.29 -14.43
N ASN A 5 -1.35 3.40 -14.13
CA ASN A 5 -1.41 2.29 -13.18
C ASN A 5 -1.61 2.80 -11.74
N THR A 6 -2.77 3.40 -11.47
CA THR A 6 -3.16 4.01 -10.19
C THR A 6 -3.74 3.00 -9.21
N GLY A 7 -3.84 1.73 -9.61
CA GLY A 7 -4.33 0.66 -8.77
C GLY A 7 -3.33 0.25 -7.67
N PRO A 8 -3.83 -0.40 -6.61
CA PRO A 8 -3.03 -0.80 -5.46
C PRO A 8 -1.96 -1.85 -5.77
N PHE A 9 -2.11 -2.57 -6.89
CA PHE A 9 -1.20 -3.65 -7.31
C PHE A 9 -0.45 -3.31 -8.60
N ASP A 10 -0.70 -2.16 -9.22
CA ASP A 10 -0.19 -1.87 -10.57
C ASP A 10 1.26 -1.31 -10.57
N ASN A 11 1.82 -1.06 -9.38
CA ASN A 11 3.17 -0.50 -9.18
C ASN A 11 4.20 -1.62 -9.00
N GLU A 12 5.45 -1.37 -9.39
CA GLU A 12 6.55 -2.34 -9.31
C GLU A 12 6.78 -2.81 -7.87
N GLU A 13 6.73 -1.88 -6.91
CA GLU A 13 6.92 -2.16 -5.50
C GLU A 13 5.80 -3.03 -4.91
N ALA A 14 4.58 -2.89 -5.46
CA ALA A 14 3.48 -3.77 -5.08
C ALA A 14 3.69 -5.19 -5.61
N GLN A 15 4.22 -5.32 -6.83
CA GLN A 15 4.55 -6.63 -7.42
C GLN A 15 5.68 -7.34 -6.66
N GLU A 16 6.67 -6.60 -6.16
CA GLU A 16 7.73 -7.15 -5.29
C GLU A 16 7.13 -7.71 -3.99
N VAL A 17 6.27 -6.95 -3.30
CA VAL A 17 5.57 -7.43 -2.09
C VAL A 17 4.76 -8.70 -2.36
N LEU A 18 4.06 -8.76 -3.49
CA LEU A 18 3.30 -9.94 -3.86
C LEU A 18 4.22 -11.15 -4.12
N ALA A 19 5.39 -10.94 -4.70
CA ALA A 19 6.38 -11.99 -4.90
C ALA A 19 6.95 -12.49 -3.56
N ASP A 20 7.34 -11.58 -2.66
CA ASP A 20 7.87 -11.90 -1.34
C ASP A 20 6.84 -12.67 -0.50
N LEU A 21 5.58 -12.24 -0.53
CA LEU A 21 4.50 -12.92 0.19
C LEU A 21 4.25 -14.33 -0.37
N ARG A 22 4.36 -14.53 -1.68
CA ARG A 22 4.26 -15.87 -2.30
C ARG A 22 5.44 -16.79 -1.94
N ASN A 23 6.61 -16.21 -1.67
CA ASN A 23 7.82 -16.95 -1.28
C ASN A 23 7.95 -17.17 0.24
N ASP A 24 7.01 -16.64 1.06
CA ASP A 24 7.09 -16.62 2.52
C ASP A 24 8.32 -15.84 3.05
N GLU A 25 8.78 -14.84 2.27
CA GLU A 25 9.96 -14.02 2.56
C GLU A 25 9.60 -12.60 3.05
N LEU A 26 8.33 -12.37 3.38
CA LEU A 26 7.83 -11.04 3.74
C LEU A 26 8.09 -10.70 5.21
N TYR A 27 9.02 -9.78 5.45
CA TYR A 27 9.33 -9.25 6.79
C TYR A 27 8.58 -7.95 7.07
N LEU A 28 7.33 -8.06 7.55
CA LEU A 28 6.44 -6.92 7.79
C LEU A 28 7.01 -5.87 8.76
N ASP A 29 7.82 -6.30 9.72
CA ASP A 29 8.46 -5.39 10.69
C ASP A 29 9.54 -4.51 10.05
N GLU A 30 10.16 -4.94 8.95
CA GLU A 30 11.11 -4.15 8.19
C GLU A 30 10.41 -3.23 7.17
N LEU A 31 9.24 -3.67 6.68
CA LEU A 31 8.46 -2.98 5.67
C LEU A 31 7.59 -1.85 6.22
N LEU A 32 6.98 -2.06 7.38
CA LEU A 32 6.04 -1.10 7.95
C LEU A 32 6.77 -0.12 8.87
N PRO A 33 6.57 1.19 8.70
CA PRO A 33 7.24 2.20 9.53
C PRO A 33 6.93 1.97 11.01
N ASP A 34 7.96 2.11 11.85
CA ASP A 34 7.78 2.18 13.28
C ASP A 34 6.96 3.42 13.66
N SER A 35 6.31 3.38 14.83
CA SER A 35 5.52 4.50 15.37
C SER A 35 6.30 5.82 15.57
N GLY A 36 7.62 5.81 15.38
CA GLY A 36 8.48 6.99 15.43
C GLY A 36 8.92 7.54 14.07
N ASN A 37 8.66 6.81 12.96
CA ASN A 37 9.05 7.27 11.64
C ASN A 37 8.07 8.34 11.15
N ARG A 38 8.59 9.54 10.88
CA ARG A 38 7.78 10.71 10.53
C ARG A 38 7.49 10.81 9.04
N TYR A 39 8.19 10.05 8.22
CA TYR A 39 8.08 10.14 6.76
C TYR A 39 8.12 8.75 6.13
N ILE A 40 7.17 8.51 5.22
CA ILE A 40 7.02 7.29 4.45
C ILE A 40 7.51 7.58 3.04
N GLU A 41 8.52 6.84 2.62
CA GLU A 41 9.07 6.95 1.27
C GLU A 41 8.04 6.56 0.21
N LYS A 42 8.26 6.99 -1.03
CA LYS A 42 7.34 6.71 -2.14
C LYS A 42 7.07 5.21 -2.28
N ASP A 43 8.14 4.44 -2.34
CA ASP A 43 8.14 3.00 -2.60
C ASP A 43 7.44 2.27 -1.44
N GLN A 44 7.82 2.59 -0.20
CA GLN A 44 7.18 2.09 1.01
C GLN A 44 5.68 2.41 1.05
N GLY A 45 5.28 3.60 0.59
CA GLY A 45 3.87 3.98 0.49
C GLY A 45 3.07 3.09 -0.45
N ALA A 46 3.66 2.69 -1.59
CA ALA A 46 3.02 1.81 -2.56
C ALA A 46 2.85 0.39 -1.98
N MET A 47 3.87 -0.10 -1.28
CA MET A 47 3.83 -1.39 -0.56
C MET A 47 2.73 -1.41 0.51
N ILE A 48 2.62 -0.34 1.32
CA ILE A 48 1.59 -0.21 2.36
C ILE A 48 0.18 -0.29 1.75
N ILE A 49 -0.06 0.37 0.62
CA ILE A 49 -1.35 0.33 -0.07
C ILE A 49 -1.67 -1.10 -0.52
N ALA A 50 -0.72 -1.79 -1.15
CA ALA A 50 -0.89 -3.18 -1.58
C ALA A 50 -1.22 -4.10 -0.39
N LEU A 51 -0.45 -4.01 0.70
CA LEU A 51 -0.67 -4.78 1.92
C LEU A 51 -2.02 -4.50 2.57
N ALA A 52 -2.45 -3.23 2.61
CA ALA A 52 -3.77 -2.88 3.13
C ALA A 52 -4.90 -3.47 2.28
N HIS A 53 -4.76 -3.48 0.95
CA HIS A 53 -5.75 -4.12 0.07
C HIS A 53 -5.83 -5.63 0.31
N LEU A 54 -4.69 -6.31 0.44
CA LEU A 54 -4.64 -7.74 0.79
C LEU A 54 -5.26 -8.02 2.17
N ALA A 55 -4.97 -7.20 3.17
CA ALA A 55 -5.54 -7.32 4.51
C ALA A 55 -7.08 -7.11 4.54
N ALA A 56 -7.60 -6.32 3.59
CA ALA A 56 -9.04 -6.16 3.37
C ALA A 56 -9.69 -7.31 2.58
N GLY A 57 -8.88 -8.21 2.02
CA GLY A 57 -9.34 -9.35 1.23
C GLY A 57 -9.43 -9.08 -0.28
N ASN A 58 -8.91 -7.95 -0.76
CA ASN A 58 -8.72 -7.75 -2.20
C ASN A 58 -7.54 -8.61 -2.67
N GLN A 59 -7.61 -9.11 -3.89
CA GLN A 59 -6.56 -9.93 -4.50
C GLN A 59 -6.08 -9.27 -5.80
N PRO A 60 -4.80 -9.44 -6.18
CA PRO A 60 -4.33 -8.99 -7.48
C PRO A 60 -5.05 -9.78 -8.60
N GLU A 61 -5.40 -9.11 -9.69
CA GLU A 61 -6.00 -9.78 -10.85
C GLU A 61 -4.99 -10.69 -11.58
N GLU A 62 -3.70 -10.36 -11.48
CA GLU A 62 -2.60 -11.06 -12.13
C GLU A 62 -1.69 -11.79 -11.13
N GLY A 63 -1.15 -12.94 -11.53
CA GLY A 63 -0.23 -13.74 -10.73
C GLY A 63 -0.87 -14.67 -9.70
N GLY A 64 -2.20 -14.68 -9.58
CA GLY A 64 -2.96 -15.59 -8.71
C GLY A 64 -3.03 -15.16 -7.25
N ASP A 65 -3.89 -15.85 -6.51
CA ASP A 65 -4.23 -15.54 -5.11
C ASP A 65 -3.00 -15.59 -4.20
N VAL A 66 -2.98 -14.65 -3.25
CA VAL A 66 -1.92 -14.45 -2.27
C VAL A 66 -2.47 -14.74 -0.87
N ASP A 67 -1.74 -15.54 -0.09
CA ASP A 67 -2.13 -15.90 1.28
C ASP A 67 -1.92 -14.72 2.25
N ALA A 68 -2.92 -13.86 2.34
CA ALA A 68 -2.91 -12.69 3.21
C ALA A 68 -3.29 -12.99 4.67
N THR A 69 -3.34 -14.25 5.11
CA THR A 69 -3.84 -14.61 6.45
C THR A 69 -3.08 -13.89 7.57
N ALA A 70 -1.75 -13.74 7.44
CA ALA A 70 -0.92 -13.00 8.39
C ALA A 70 -1.28 -11.50 8.48
N LEU A 71 -1.75 -10.92 7.37
CA LEU A 71 -2.15 -9.51 7.28
C LEU A 71 -3.54 -9.24 7.86
N GLN A 72 -4.35 -10.28 8.02
CA GLN A 72 -5.74 -10.18 8.44
C GLN A 72 -5.94 -10.25 9.96
N THR A 73 -4.85 -10.34 10.73
CA THR A 73 -4.93 -10.25 12.20
C THR A 73 -5.39 -8.85 12.63
N PRO A 74 -6.14 -8.71 13.75
CA PRO A 74 -6.61 -7.40 14.20
C PRO A 74 -5.49 -6.38 14.44
N GLU A 75 -4.36 -6.84 14.99
CA GLU A 75 -3.18 -6.01 15.24
C GLU A 75 -2.57 -5.50 13.93
N MET A 76 -2.37 -6.40 12.96
CA MET A 76 -1.79 -6.02 11.67
C MET A 76 -2.73 -5.12 10.87
N ARG A 77 -4.04 -5.38 10.89
CA ARG A 77 -5.04 -4.50 10.28
C ARG A 77 -5.02 -3.09 10.86
N GLU A 78 -4.91 -2.96 12.17
CA GLU A 78 -4.83 -1.65 12.83
C GLU A 78 -3.52 -0.93 12.48
N ARG A 79 -2.38 -1.65 12.45
CA ARG A 79 -1.10 -1.08 12.00
C ARG A 79 -1.16 -0.61 10.55
N LEU A 80 -1.69 -1.45 9.65
CA LEU A 80 -1.87 -1.11 8.24
C LEU A 80 -2.84 0.05 8.04
N ARG A 81 -3.90 0.15 8.85
CA ARG A 81 -4.85 1.28 8.81
C ARG A 81 -4.13 2.59 9.11
N GLN A 82 -3.34 2.63 10.19
CA GLN A 82 -2.58 3.83 10.56
C GLN A 82 -1.54 4.19 9.49
N CYS A 83 -0.84 3.21 8.94
CA CYS A 83 0.13 3.42 7.86
C CYS A 83 -0.55 3.94 6.59
N LEU A 84 -1.69 3.35 6.18
CA LEU A 84 -2.45 3.77 5.01
C LEU A 84 -2.97 5.21 5.17
N GLU A 85 -3.49 5.55 6.35
CA GLU A 85 -3.92 6.91 6.66
C GLU A 85 -2.74 7.90 6.54
N ALA A 86 -1.56 7.53 7.03
CA ALA A 86 -0.34 8.33 6.89
C ALA A 86 0.11 8.46 5.42
N VAL A 87 0.02 7.42 4.61
CA VAL A 87 0.32 7.50 3.16
C VAL A 87 -0.65 8.45 2.44
N LEU A 88 -1.92 8.45 2.84
CA LEU A 88 -2.97 9.19 2.15
C LEU A 88 -3.21 10.62 2.68
N ILE A 89 -2.56 11.04 3.77
CA ILE A 89 -2.84 12.35 4.40
C ILE A 89 -2.34 13.52 3.53
N ASP A 90 -1.01 13.68 3.38
CA ASP A 90 -0.37 14.72 2.59
C ASP A 90 1.14 14.44 2.35
N GLY A 91 1.76 15.31 1.54
CA GLY A 91 3.15 15.20 1.13
C GLY A 91 4.20 15.48 2.22
N THR A 92 3.79 15.96 3.40
CA THR A 92 4.72 16.20 4.52
C THR A 92 5.15 14.92 5.22
N VAL A 93 4.35 13.86 5.08
CA VAL A 93 4.61 12.54 5.68
C VAL A 93 4.66 11.41 4.65
N SER A 94 4.29 11.65 3.39
CA SER A 94 4.32 10.63 2.33
C SER A 94 4.94 11.14 1.04
N GLY A 95 6.04 10.50 0.62
CA GLY A 95 6.65 10.72 -0.68
C GLY A 95 5.75 10.29 -1.84
N LEU A 96 4.93 9.25 -1.64
CA LEU A 96 3.98 8.80 -2.64
C LEU A 96 2.86 9.82 -2.86
N TYR A 97 2.36 10.41 -1.78
CA TYR A 97 1.41 11.52 -1.90
C TYR A 97 2.01 12.69 -2.67
N SER A 98 3.23 13.12 -2.30
CA SER A 98 3.93 14.22 -2.99
C SER A 98 4.07 13.94 -4.49
N HIS A 99 4.44 12.71 -4.85
CA HIS A 99 4.52 12.30 -6.25
C HIS A 99 3.20 12.45 -7.00
N TRP A 100 2.09 11.99 -6.42
CA TRP A 100 0.77 12.13 -7.05
C TRP A 100 0.24 13.56 -7.03
N GLN A 101 0.62 14.35 -6.02
CA GLN A 101 0.28 15.76 -5.94
C GLN A 101 0.89 16.54 -7.12
N GLU A 102 2.11 16.20 -7.55
CA GLU A 102 2.76 16.77 -8.73
C GLU A 102 2.03 16.40 -10.04
N GLN A 103 1.33 15.25 -10.09
CA GLN A 103 0.51 14.83 -11.24
C GLN A 103 -0.86 15.54 -11.31
N GLY A 104 -1.21 16.34 -10.30
CA GLY A 104 -2.40 17.19 -10.30
C GLY A 104 -3.72 16.40 -10.29
N GLU A 105 -4.38 16.29 -11.44
CA GLU A 105 -5.74 15.74 -11.57
C GLU A 105 -5.84 14.26 -11.14
N GLN A 106 -4.75 13.51 -11.27
CA GLN A 106 -4.70 12.07 -10.96
C GLN A 106 -4.61 11.78 -9.45
N LEU A 107 -4.28 12.78 -8.62
CA LEU A 107 -4.16 12.60 -7.16
C LEU A 107 -5.47 12.08 -6.56
N HIS A 108 -6.60 12.65 -6.96
CA HIS A 108 -7.90 12.27 -6.40
C HIS A 108 -8.32 10.86 -6.82
N GLU A 109 -8.02 10.47 -8.07
CA GLU A 109 -8.28 9.12 -8.55
C GLU A 109 -7.41 8.10 -7.82
N TRP A 110 -6.10 8.35 -7.72
CA TRP A 110 -5.19 7.49 -6.97
C TRP A 110 -5.60 7.34 -5.50
N LYS A 111 -5.93 8.45 -4.81
CA LYS A 111 -6.39 8.38 -3.41
C LYS A 111 -7.66 7.54 -3.27
N ALA A 112 -8.60 7.67 -4.21
CA ALA A 112 -9.84 6.91 -4.18
C ALA A 112 -9.60 5.41 -4.41
N ARG A 113 -8.70 5.05 -5.33
CA ARG A 113 -8.35 3.65 -5.62
C ARG A 113 -7.48 3.00 -4.55
N SER A 114 -6.65 3.78 -3.87
CA SER A 114 -5.74 3.31 -2.80
C SER A 114 -6.42 3.20 -1.45
N HIS A 115 -7.55 3.86 -1.26
CA HIS A 115 -8.28 3.81 -0.01
C HIS A 115 -9.05 2.49 0.10
N VAL A 116 -8.86 1.78 1.22
CA VAL A 116 -9.59 0.57 1.55
C VAL A 116 -9.99 0.55 3.02
N ALA A 117 -11.17 0.02 3.31
CA ALA A 117 -11.66 -0.12 4.67
C ALA A 117 -11.15 -1.42 5.30
N LEU A 118 -10.28 -1.29 6.30
CA LEU A 118 -9.84 -2.39 7.15
C LEU A 118 -10.83 -2.54 8.31
N LYS A 119 -11.67 -3.58 8.26
CA LYS A 119 -12.69 -3.91 9.28
C LYS A 119 -12.15 -4.85 10.35
#